data_AF-A0A8J2LYZ5-F1
#
_entry.id   AF-A0A8J2LYZ5-F1
#
_cell.length_a   1.000
_cell.length_b   1.000
_cell.length_c   1.000
_cell.angle_alpha   90.00
_cell.angle_beta   90.00
_cell.angle_gamma   90.00
#
_symmetry.space_group_name_H-M   'P 1'
#
loop_
_entity.id
_entity.type
_entity.pdbx_description
1 polymer ?
#
loop_
_entity_poly.entity_id
_entity_poly.type
_entity_poly.pdbx_seq_one_letter_code
_entity_poly.pdbx_strand_id
1 'polypeptide(L)'
;MFSECSNLGNLVSLNDDEQVLSLNEEFSDQECFLSEVTRPDGNVGQIKFSEPEKFEDNVADISEKEFLMARCGKYYNLEANFLVKTKIQRKINHWKAQKNRPISILSLNFDSFPRNYFRRLPQTLRLLTTMGFLDFKGFQSVAPSSVENFLGLLTGMETSTVLRKCAPSSPNSTFDACPFVWKYYNENNFVSMFTGDDSPTFSWNLGEGFRRNPTDYYTYPLFQSRGKFRQENSQSRVSQLCMGQYHPQKFIFDYVQRFLTKFEDTPFFSFVWNKVDFHDSDYFGRMDNDFALLLQAIGSLDILERTMIIIIGSNWTNYENTQNVTHGRGFFERPSSALFIRAPQHLFQKYPHEDMKNSLELNTKRLVTGYDINHTLKHLLVLNGMNFQENVTVEATDFSTFELVSIFNFLPSFRERSSLLVPVNEERTCADVKIRENNCACRTNRSVTGKFY
;
A
#
# COMPACT_ATOMS: atom_id res chain seq x y z
N MET A 1 10.01 -14.79 9.57
CA MET A 1 11.19 -13.92 9.31
C MET A 1 11.63 -13.15 10.55
N PHE A 2 10.71 -12.93 11.51
CA PHE A 2 10.87 -11.91 12.55
C PHE A 2 11.71 -12.29 13.77
N SER A 3 12.11 -13.55 13.91
CA SER A 3 12.89 -14.05 15.06
C SER A 3 14.36 -13.61 15.07
N GLU A 4 14.88 -13.07 13.95
CA GLU A 4 16.27 -12.58 13.91
C GLU A 4 16.45 -11.28 14.71
N CYS A 5 15.37 -10.53 14.93
CA CYS A 5 15.38 -9.24 15.64
C CYS A 5 15.06 -9.34 17.14
N SER A 6 14.49 -10.46 17.60
CA SER A 6 14.03 -10.61 18.99
C SER A 6 15.15 -10.56 20.03
N ASN A 7 16.40 -10.81 19.63
CA ASN A 7 17.56 -10.75 20.52
C ASN A 7 18.02 -9.33 20.86
N LEU A 8 17.42 -8.29 20.25
CA LEU A 8 17.75 -6.89 20.56
C LEU A 8 17.03 -6.34 21.81
N GLY A 9 16.19 -7.16 22.45
CA GLY A 9 15.44 -6.82 23.66
C GLY A 9 14.22 -5.94 23.37
N ASN A 10 13.07 -6.25 23.98
CA ASN A 10 11.90 -5.39 23.87
C ASN A 10 11.99 -4.27 24.89
N LEU A 11 12.24 -3.03 24.47
CA LEU A 11 12.35 -1.94 25.42
C LEU A 11 11.02 -1.56 26.06
N VAL A 12 9.97 -1.46 25.23
CA VAL A 12 8.68 -0.89 25.63
C VAL A 12 7.52 -1.76 25.19
N SER A 13 6.41 -1.64 25.91
CA SER A 13 5.11 -2.13 25.51
C SER A 13 4.17 -0.95 25.33
N LEU A 14 3.39 -0.97 24.26
CA LEU A 14 2.44 0.07 23.93
C LEU A 14 1.03 -0.29 24.36
N ASN A 15 0.40 0.57 25.14
CA ASN A 15 -1.01 0.51 25.46
C ASN A 15 -1.75 1.60 24.66
N ASP A 16 -2.47 1.20 23.61
CA ASP A 16 -3.23 2.10 22.75
C ASP A 16 -4.42 2.76 23.46
N ASP A 17 -5.04 2.08 24.44
CA ASP A 17 -6.25 2.58 25.09
C ASP A 17 -5.90 3.67 26.12
N GLU A 18 -4.84 3.43 26.87
CA GLU A 18 -4.32 4.37 27.87
C GLU A 18 -3.40 5.44 27.26
N GLN A 19 -2.99 5.26 25.99
CA GLN A 19 -2.05 6.16 25.31
C GLN A 19 -0.74 6.32 26.11
N VAL A 20 -0.16 5.19 26.52
CA VAL A 20 1.12 5.14 27.26
C VAL A 20 2.08 4.12 26.67
N LEU A 21 3.37 4.40 26.83
CA LEU A 21 4.45 3.42 26.69
C LEU A 21 4.96 3.02 28.07
N SER A 22 5.08 1.72 28.32
CA SER A 22 5.65 1.18 29.56
C SER A 22 6.97 0.48 29.26
N LEU A 23 7.99 0.70 30.09
CA LEU A 23 9.23 -0.08 30.01
C LEU A 23 8.94 -1.52 30.42
N ASN A 24 9.54 -2.47 29.72
CA ASN A 24 9.48 -3.87 30.13
C ASN A 24 10.41 -4.11 31.32
N GLU A 25 10.12 -5.15 32.11
CA GLU A 25 10.81 -5.46 33.38
C GLU A 25 12.35 -5.53 33.25
N GLU A 26 12.88 -5.98 32.11
CA GLU A 26 14.33 -6.04 31.86
C GLU A 26 15.02 -4.66 31.89
N PHE A 27 14.26 -3.58 31.66
CA PHE A 27 14.76 -2.22 31.54
C PHE A 27 14.26 -1.29 32.65
N SER A 28 13.48 -1.77 33.61
CA SER A 28 12.86 -0.96 34.67
C SER A 28 13.86 -0.27 35.61
N ASP A 29 15.07 -0.82 35.72
CA ASP A 29 16.13 -0.27 36.57
C ASP A 29 17.09 0.67 35.79
N GLN A 30 16.83 0.89 34.50
CA GLN A 30 17.68 1.71 33.64
C GLN A 30 17.09 3.11 33.46
N GLU A 31 17.97 4.10 33.24
CA GLU A 31 17.51 5.42 32.86
C GLU A 31 17.16 5.44 31.37
N CYS A 32 15.88 5.69 31.10
CA CYS A 32 15.28 5.60 29.78
C CYS A 32 14.60 6.90 29.39
N PHE A 33 14.65 7.22 28.10
CA PHE A 33 14.09 8.45 27.56
C PHE A 33 13.23 8.20 26.33
N LEU A 34 12.20 9.02 26.18
CA LEU A 34 11.30 9.06 25.05
C LEU A 34 11.54 10.35 24.26
N SER A 35 11.60 10.25 22.93
CA SER A 35 11.61 11.40 22.03
C SER A 35 10.55 11.23 20.95
N GLU A 36 9.83 12.31 20.65
CA GLU A 36 8.95 12.35 19.49
C GLU A 36 9.76 12.57 18.21
N VAL A 37 9.45 11.81 17.17
CA VAL A 37 10.03 11.94 15.83
C VAL A 37 9.05 12.72 14.96
N THR A 38 9.38 13.98 14.69
CA THR A 38 8.56 14.82 13.82
C THR A 38 9.26 15.11 12.51
N ARG A 39 8.45 15.52 11.53
CA ARG A 39 8.94 16.04 10.27
C ARG A 39 8.60 17.53 10.18
N PRO A 40 9.59 18.42 10.05
CA PRO A 40 9.33 19.84 9.83
C PRO A 40 8.58 20.07 8.52
N ASP A 41 7.53 20.88 8.58
CA ASP A 41 6.79 21.30 7.38
C ASP A 41 7.74 21.97 6.37
N GLY A 42 7.58 21.63 5.09
CA GLY A 42 8.36 22.24 4.01
C GLY A 42 9.68 21.53 3.68
N ASN A 43 10.25 20.76 4.61
CA ASN A 43 11.52 20.08 4.42
C ASN A 43 11.33 18.59 4.14
N VAL A 44 11.66 18.15 2.94
CA VAL A 44 11.63 16.73 2.59
C VAL A 44 12.97 16.08 2.96
N GLY A 45 12.97 14.84 3.45
CA GLY A 45 14.19 14.17 3.90
C GLY A 45 14.65 14.50 5.33
N GLN A 46 14.13 15.57 5.95
CA GLN A 46 14.51 15.96 7.30
C GLN A 46 13.52 15.47 8.35
N ILE A 47 14.07 15.10 9.51
CA ILE A 47 13.33 14.76 10.72
C ILE A 47 13.96 15.50 11.91
N LYS A 48 13.16 15.76 12.93
CA LYS A 48 13.56 16.37 14.19
C LYS A 48 13.12 15.46 15.34
N PHE A 49 13.99 15.31 16.33
CA PHE A 49 13.63 14.70 17.61
C PHE A 49 13.23 15.80 18.58
N SER A 50 12.20 15.57 19.39
CA SER A 50 11.92 16.42 20.56
C SER A 50 13.08 16.34 21.57
N GLU A 51 13.06 17.24 22.55
CA GLU A 51 13.89 17.05 23.73
C GLU A 51 13.54 15.70 24.39
N PRO A 52 14.52 14.91 24.85
CA PRO A 52 14.26 13.62 25.49
C PRO A 52 13.50 13.80 26.82
N GLU A 53 12.35 13.15 26.93
CA GLU A 53 11.53 13.09 28.13
C GLU A 53 11.86 11.80 28.89
N LYS A 54 12.10 11.89 30.20
CA LYS A 54 12.39 10.71 31.02
C LYS A 54 11.13 9.87 31.22
N PHE A 55 11.26 8.55 31.24
CA PHE A 55 10.18 7.67 31.71
C PHE A 55 10.03 7.83 33.22
N GLU A 56 8.84 8.23 33.67
CA GLU A 56 8.50 8.40 35.09
C GLU A 56 7.75 7.15 35.55
N ASP A 57 8.20 6.54 36.65
CA ASP A 57 7.66 5.26 37.15
C ASP A 57 7.56 4.17 36.06
N ASN A 58 8.55 4.13 35.17
CA ASN A 58 8.62 3.22 34.01
C ASN A 58 7.52 3.43 32.95
N VAL A 59 6.83 4.58 32.96
CA VAL A 59 5.76 4.92 32.03
C VAL A 59 6.03 6.28 31.36
N ALA A 60 5.59 6.43 30.11
CA ALA A 60 5.61 7.69 29.39
C ALA A 60 4.27 7.96 28.68
N ASP A 61 3.76 9.18 28.83
CA ASP A 61 2.56 9.66 28.15
C ASP A 61 2.85 10.00 26.68
N ILE A 62 2.03 9.43 25.80
CA ILE A 62 2.13 9.57 24.35
C ILE A 62 0.86 10.15 23.72
N SER A 63 -0.10 10.60 24.54
CA SER A 63 -1.40 11.11 24.12
C SER A 63 -1.35 12.26 23.11
N GLU A 64 -0.25 13.02 23.07
CA GLU A 64 -0.01 14.13 22.15
C GLU A 64 1.12 13.87 21.14
N LYS A 65 1.62 12.62 21.07
CA LYS A 65 2.79 12.24 20.25
C LYS A 65 2.43 11.14 19.26
N GLU A 66 2.86 11.27 18.00
CA GLU A 66 2.49 10.31 16.94
C GLU A 66 3.59 9.26 16.66
N PHE A 67 4.83 9.69 16.44
CA PHE A 67 5.96 8.79 16.17
C PHE A 67 6.99 8.94 17.24
N LEU A 68 7.49 7.82 17.74
CA LEU A 68 8.18 7.76 19.02
C LEU A 68 9.45 6.97 18.91
N MET A 69 10.45 7.40 19.67
CA MET A 69 11.67 6.67 19.91
C MET A 69 11.90 6.56 21.41
N ALA A 70 11.83 5.35 21.94
CA ALA A 70 12.26 5.05 23.30
C ALA A 70 13.71 4.58 23.28
N ARG A 71 14.52 4.99 24.26
CA ARG A 71 15.95 4.65 24.35
C ARG A 71 16.40 4.43 25.79
N CYS A 72 17.14 3.35 26.02
CA CYS A 72 17.87 3.09 27.27
C CYS A 72 19.31 2.70 26.91
N GLY A 73 20.27 3.61 27.13
CA GLY A 73 21.66 3.42 26.71
C GLY A 73 21.82 3.15 25.20
N LYS A 74 22.17 1.90 24.85
CA LYS A 74 22.35 1.42 23.46
C LYS A 74 21.08 0.82 22.85
N TYR A 75 20.08 0.49 23.66
CA TYR A 75 18.83 -0.11 23.22
C TYR A 75 17.85 0.97 22.81
N TYR A 76 17.08 0.69 21.76
CA TYR A 76 16.02 1.59 21.30
C TYR A 76 14.86 0.81 20.70
N ASN A 77 13.66 1.34 20.87
CA ASN A 77 12.45 0.92 20.15
C ASN A 77 11.91 2.13 19.39
N LEU A 78 11.39 1.87 18.19
CA LEU A 78 10.61 2.84 17.44
C LEU A 78 9.15 2.42 17.51
N GLU A 79 8.28 3.34 17.90
CA GLU A 79 6.85 3.10 18.09
C GLU A 79 6.02 4.14 17.36
N ALA A 80 4.77 3.80 17.07
CA ALA A 80 3.81 4.72 16.48
C ALA A 80 2.47 4.65 17.22
N ASN A 81 1.91 5.82 17.47
CA ASN A 81 0.62 6.05 18.07
C ASN A 81 -0.34 6.64 17.03
N PHE A 82 -1.62 6.26 17.10
CA PHE A 82 -2.66 6.87 16.28
C PHE A 82 -3.23 8.12 16.96
N LEU A 83 -2.47 9.20 16.93
CA LEU A 83 -2.89 10.50 17.47
C LEU A 83 -4.14 11.01 16.73
N VAL A 84 -5.26 11.15 17.46
CA VAL A 84 -6.54 11.61 16.89
C VAL A 84 -6.59 13.14 16.90
N LYS A 85 -5.91 13.75 15.93
CA LYS A 85 -5.91 15.21 15.73
C LYS A 85 -7.32 15.73 15.43
N THR A 86 -7.56 17.03 15.63
CA THR A 86 -8.86 17.69 15.36
C THR A 86 -9.42 17.36 13.95
N LYS A 87 -8.56 17.28 12.94
CA LYS A 87 -8.95 16.91 11.56
C LYS A 87 -9.54 15.50 11.51
N ILE A 88 -8.95 14.54 12.21
CA ILE A 88 -9.39 13.13 12.24
C ILE A 88 -10.66 12.99 13.05
N GLN A 89 -10.75 13.69 14.19
CA GLN A 89 -11.98 13.72 14.99
C GLN A 89 -13.18 14.24 14.19
N ARG A 90 -12.98 15.24 13.32
CA ARG A 90 -14.04 15.73 12.41
C ARG A 90 -14.51 14.65 11.43
N LYS A 91 -13.58 13.87 10.85
CA LYS A 91 -13.92 12.74 9.96
C LYS A 91 -14.69 11.65 10.68
N ILE A 92 -14.24 11.28 11.89
CA ILE A 92 -14.93 10.31 12.75
C ILE A 92 -16.36 10.81 13.05
N ASN A 93 -16.51 12.06 13.49
CA ASN A 93 -17.82 12.63 13.81
C ASN A 93 -18.73 12.72 12.59
N HIS A 94 -18.19 13.07 11.42
CA HIS A 94 -18.92 13.08 10.15
C HIS A 94 -19.54 11.70 9.88
N TRP A 95 -18.75 10.63 9.95
CA TRP A 95 -19.22 9.28 9.64
C TRP A 95 -20.07 8.64 10.75
N LYS A 96 -19.88 9.03 12.01
CA LYS A 96 -20.79 8.68 13.11
C LYS A 96 -22.22 9.21 12.88
N ALA A 97 -22.36 10.34 12.19
CA ALA A 97 -23.67 10.92 11.88
C ALA A 97 -24.34 10.30 10.63
N GLN A 98 -23.61 9.52 9.83
CA GLN A 98 -24.14 8.92 8.60
C GLN A 98 -24.66 7.51 8.85
N LYS A 99 -25.85 7.20 8.32
CA LYS A 99 -26.42 5.84 8.36
C LYS A 99 -25.76 4.90 7.34
N ASN A 100 -25.43 5.44 6.16
CA ASN A 100 -24.83 4.68 5.07
C ASN A 100 -23.34 4.97 5.02
N ARG A 101 -22.53 3.95 5.25
CA ARG A 101 -21.07 4.03 5.14
C ARG A 101 -20.62 3.59 3.74
N PRO A 102 -19.61 4.25 3.15
CA PRO A 102 -18.96 3.81 1.92
C PRO A 102 -18.05 2.61 2.16
N ILE A 103 -17.47 2.09 1.08
CA ILE A 103 -16.51 0.98 1.13
C ILE A 103 -15.11 1.51 1.46
N SER A 104 -14.51 1.01 2.54
CA SER A 104 -13.11 1.26 2.89
C SER A 104 -12.16 0.52 1.96
N ILE A 105 -10.93 1.01 1.82
CA ILE A 105 -9.89 0.41 0.96
C ILE A 105 -8.68 0.02 1.79
N LEU A 106 -8.34 -1.27 1.80
CA LEU A 106 -7.07 -1.78 2.33
C LEU A 106 -6.21 -2.29 1.17
N SER A 107 -5.19 -1.53 0.77
CA SER A 107 -4.23 -1.96 -0.25
C SER A 107 -2.92 -2.39 0.40
N LEU A 108 -2.60 -3.69 0.30
CA LEU A 108 -1.31 -4.29 0.66
C LEU A 108 -0.48 -4.46 -0.62
N ASN A 109 0.55 -3.64 -0.75
CA ASN A 109 1.35 -3.50 -1.96
C ASN A 109 2.74 -4.05 -1.70
N PHE A 110 3.25 -4.90 -2.57
CA PHE A 110 4.54 -5.57 -2.40
C PHE A 110 5.48 -5.20 -3.54
N ASP A 111 6.67 -4.73 -3.21
CA ASP A 111 7.77 -4.50 -4.15
C ASP A 111 8.30 -5.86 -4.62
N SER A 112 8.01 -6.22 -5.87
CA SER A 112 8.14 -7.58 -6.38
C SER A 112 7.25 -8.60 -5.65
N PHE A 113 6.21 -9.10 -6.32
CA PHE A 113 5.42 -10.21 -5.78
C PHE A 113 4.86 -11.07 -6.91
N PRO A 114 5.73 -11.84 -7.58
CA PRO A 114 5.33 -12.64 -8.72
C PRO A 114 4.42 -13.78 -8.27
N ARG A 115 3.47 -14.12 -9.14
CA ARG A 115 2.45 -15.15 -8.89
C ARG A 115 3.05 -16.51 -8.49
N ASN A 116 4.20 -16.87 -9.04
CA ASN A 116 4.86 -18.15 -8.76
C ASN A 116 5.36 -18.28 -7.31
N TYR A 117 5.54 -17.17 -6.58
CA TYR A 117 6.00 -17.19 -5.19
C TYR A 117 4.94 -17.69 -4.22
N PHE A 118 3.66 -17.66 -4.61
CA PHE A 118 2.58 -18.25 -3.80
C PHE A 118 2.72 -19.77 -3.62
N ARG A 119 3.58 -20.45 -4.40
CA ARG A 119 3.98 -21.85 -4.14
C ARG A 119 4.76 -22.01 -2.83
N ARG A 120 5.41 -20.95 -2.34
CA ARG A 120 6.15 -20.90 -1.08
C ARG A 120 5.35 -20.26 0.05
N LEU A 121 4.10 -19.86 -0.20
CA LEU A 121 3.17 -19.26 0.77
C LEU A 121 1.90 -20.11 0.95
N PRO A 122 2.01 -21.41 1.27
CA PRO A 122 0.85 -22.30 1.31
C PRO A 122 -0.20 -21.91 2.37
N GLN A 123 0.21 -21.40 3.54
CA GLN A 123 -0.73 -20.98 4.58
C GLN A 123 -1.48 -19.71 4.17
N THR A 124 -0.75 -18.74 3.64
CA THR A 124 -1.30 -17.50 3.08
C THR A 124 -2.29 -17.80 1.96
N LEU A 125 -1.91 -18.62 0.97
CA LEU A 125 -2.76 -18.94 -0.18
C LEU A 125 -4.05 -19.65 0.25
N ARG A 126 -3.95 -20.56 1.24
CA ARG A 126 -5.13 -21.21 1.84
C ARG A 126 -6.06 -20.17 2.46
N LEU A 127 -5.53 -19.24 3.26
CA LEU A 127 -6.32 -18.19 3.90
C LEU A 127 -6.99 -17.27 2.89
N LEU A 128 -6.26 -16.79 1.87
CA LEU A 128 -6.83 -15.98 0.80
C LEU A 128 -8.01 -16.68 0.13
N THR A 129 -7.87 -17.97 -0.16
CA THR A 129 -8.94 -18.78 -0.75
C THR A 129 -10.14 -18.89 0.19
N THR A 130 -9.92 -19.24 1.46
CA THR A 130 -11.01 -19.42 2.43
C THR A 130 -11.71 -18.10 2.80
N MET A 131 -10.99 -16.98 2.73
CA MET A 131 -11.53 -15.64 2.95
C MET A 131 -12.21 -15.08 1.69
N GLY A 132 -12.30 -15.83 0.60
CA GLY A 132 -13.01 -15.41 -0.62
C GLY A 132 -12.31 -14.32 -1.41
N PHE A 133 -10.97 -14.27 -1.37
CA PHE A 133 -10.22 -13.44 -2.32
C PHE A 133 -10.30 -14.04 -3.73
N LEU A 134 -10.57 -13.19 -4.71
CA LEU A 134 -10.52 -13.52 -6.12
C LEU A 134 -9.08 -13.40 -6.62
N ASP A 135 -8.58 -14.44 -7.26
CA ASP A 135 -7.26 -14.49 -7.87
C ASP A 135 -7.29 -13.97 -9.32
N PHE A 136 -6.78 -12.76 -9.56
CA PHE A 136 -6.74 -12.13 -10.88
C PHE A 136 -5.58 -12.64 -11.73
N LYS A 137 -5.77 -13.82 -12.32
CA LYS A 137 -4.80 -14.50 -13.19
C LYS A 137 -4.43 -13.72 -14.44
N GLY A 138 -5.32 -12.85 -14.93
CA GLY A 138 -5.07 -11.98 -16.08
C GLY A 138 -4.36 -10.66 -15.76
N PHE A 139 -4.03 -10.39 -14.49
CA PHE A 139 -3.30 -9.18 -14.11
C PHE A 139 -1.88 -9.16 -14.69
N GLN A 140 -1.49 -8.00 -15.24
CA GLN A 140 -0.14 -7.74 -15.72
C GLN A 140 0.36 -6.36 -15.28
N SER A 141 1.64 -6.29 -14.95
CA SER A 141 2.34 -5.01 -14.78
C SER A 141 2.51 -4.32 -16.14
N VAL A 142 2.40 -2.99 -16.15
CA VAL A 142 2.55 -2.17 -17.36
C VAL A 142 4.02 -1.90 -17.70
N ALA A 143 4.86 -1.94 -16.68
CA ALA A 143 6.27 -1.62 -16.73
C ALA A 143 7.10 -2.60 -15.89
N PRO A 144 8.43 -2.67 -16.09
CA PRO A 144 9.28 -3.50 -15.26
C PRO A 144 9.55 -2.88 -13.87
N SER A 145 9.45 -1.55 -13.73
CA SER A 145 9.73 -0.85 -12.47
C SER A 145 8.51 -0.80 -11.54
N SER A 146 8.72 -1.10 -10.25
CA SER A 146 7.69 -0.98 -9.21
C SER A 146 7.10 0.43 -9.15
N VAL A 147 7.98 1.43 -9.29
CA VAL A 147 7.61 2.84 -9.27
C VAL A 147 6.65 3.16 -10.41
N GLU A 148 6.96 2.71 -11.63
CA GLU A 148 6.09 2.96 -12.79
C GLU A 148 4.70 2.34 -12.61
N ASN A 149 4.63 1.10 -12.13
CA ASN A 149 3.35 0.40 -11.93
C ASN A 149 2.48 1.03 -10.85
N PHE A 150 3.07 1.40 -9.71
CA PHE A 150 2.30 2.00 -8.62
C PHE A 150 1.96 3.47 -8.85
N LEU A 151 2.78 4.23 -9.58
CA LEU A 151 2.35 5.56 -10.05
C LEU A 151 1.12 5.43 -10.96
N GLY A 152 1.09 4.43 -11.84
CA GLY A 152 -0.09 4.12 -12.65
C GLY A 152 -1.32 3.75 -11.81
N LEU A 153 -1.15 2.88 -10.81
CA LEU A 153 -2.22 2.50 -9.88
C LEU A 153 -2.75 3.68 -9.06
N LEU A 154 -1.86 4.55 -8.59
CA LEU A 154 -2.24 5.60 -7.67
C LEU A 154 -2.75 6.86 -8.37
N THR A 155 -2.25 7.17 -9.56
CA THR A 155 -2.63 8.39 -10.30
C THR A 155 -3.54 8.12 -11.48
N GLY A 156 -3.57 6.89 -11.99
CA GLY A 156 -4.26 6.55 -13.24
C GLY A 156 -3.58 7.10 -14.49
N MET A 157 -2.32 7.55 -14.37
CA MET A 157 -1.53 8.15 -15.44
C MET A 157 -0.25 7.38 -15.69
N GLU A 158 0.22 7.38 -16.93
CA GLU A 158 1.56 6.90 -17.26
C GLU A 158 2.64 7.69 -16.52
N THR A 159 3.73 7.01 -16.15
CA THR A 159 4.89 7.62 -15.48
C THR A 159 5.41 8.85 -16.22
N SER A 160 5.52 8.79 -17.55
CA SER A 160 5.96 9.93 -18.37
C SER A 160 5.09 11.17 -18.18
N THR A 161 3.78 10.98 -17.99
CA THR A 161 2.81 12.04 -17.73
C THR A 161 2.89 12.52 -16.28
N VAL A 162 3.09 11.61 -15.31
CA VAL A 162 3.37 11.97 -13.92
C VAL A 162 4.62 12.84 -13.82
N LEU A 163 5.73 12.42 -14.42
CA LEU A 163 6.99 13.15 -14.43
C LEU A 163 6.83 14.55 -15.07
N ARG A 164 6.07 14.64 -16.15
CA ARG A 164 5.80 15.91 -16.86
C ARG A 164 4.86 16.85 -16.10
N LYS A 165 3.74 16.34 -15.58
CA LYS A 165 2.68 17.16 -14.96
C LYS A 165 2.92 17.46 -13.49
N CYS A 166 3.56 16.55 -12.76
CA CYS A 166 3.84 16.69 -11.35
C CYS A 166 5.28 17.12 -11.05
N ALA A 167 6.08 17.28 -12.12
CA ALA A 167 7.44 17.81 -12.15
C ALA A 167 8.55 17.16 -11.29
N PRO A 168 8.51 15.88 -10.80
CA PRO A 168 9.51 15.27 -9.90
C PRO A 168 10.97 15.23 -10.41
N SER A 169 11.25 15.65 -11.64
CA SER A 169 12.60 15.69 -12.23
C SER A 169 13.40 16.95 -11.89
N SER A 170 12.82 17.93 -11.19
CA SER A 170 13.56 19.07 -10.65
C SER A 170 13.98 18.79 -9.20
N PRO A 171 15.19 19.16 -8.75
CA PRO A 171 15.62 18.95 -7.36
C PRO A 171 14.68 19.51 -6.29
N ASN A 172 13.85 20.52 -6.62
CA ASN A 172 12.91 21.17 -5.68
C ASN A 172 11.44 20.75 -5.88
N SER A 173 11.20 19.77 -6.75
CA SER A 173 9.86 19.33 -7.11
C SER A 173 9.34 18.24 -6.19
N THR A 174 8.01 18.22 -6.03
CA THR A 174 7.32 17.35 -5.08
C THR A 174 6.10 16.74 -5.73
N PHE A 175 5.69 15.61 -5.19
CA PHE A 175 4.47 14.91 -5.57
C PHE A 175 3.18 15.58 -5.04
N ASP A 176 3.29 16.69 -4.32
CA ASP A 176 2.18 17.38 -3.67
C ASP A 176 1.10 17.86 -4.64
N ALA A 177 1.44 18.16 -5.90
CA ALA A 177 0.45 18.56 -6.91
C ALA A 177 -0.21 17.38 -7.64
N CYS A 178 0.33 16.17 -7.46
CA CYS A 178 -0.08 15.03 -8.27
C CYS A 178 -1.44 14.48 -7.82
N PRO A 179 -2.29 14.00 -8.75
CA PRO A 179 -3.65 13.54 -8.45
C PRO A 179 -3.67 12.09 -7.93
N PHE A 180 -3.00 11.86 -6.80
CA PHE A 180 -3.03 10.55 -6.15
C PHE A 180 -4.43 10.24 -5.63
N VAL A 181 -4.88 9.00 -5.84
CA VAL A 181 -6.24 8.54 -5.50
C VAL A 181 -6.58 8.75 -4.03
N TRP A 182 -5.61 8.62 -3.12
CA TRP A 182 -5.83 8.87 -1.69
C TRP A 182 -6.29 10.30 -1.40
N LYS A 183 -5.99 11.28 -2.27
CA LYS A 183 -6.48 12.66 -2.09
C LYS A 183 -7.98 12.74 -2.22
N TYR A 184 -8.54 12.08 -3.23
CA TYR A 184 -9.98 12.02 -3.44
C TYR A 184 -10.69 11.35 -2.26
N TYR A 185 -10.10 10.30 -1.69
CA TYR A 185 -10.62 9.67 -0.47
C TYR A 185 -10.50 10.60 0.75
N ASN A 186 -9.37 11.28 0.93
CA ASN A 186 -9.14 12.24 2.02
C ASN A 186 -10.12 13.43 1.97
N GLU A 187 -10.38 13.96 0.76
CA GLU A 187 -11.36 15.02 0.48
C GLU A 187 -12.80 14.58 0.78
N ASN A 188 -13.12 13.30 0.58
CA ASN A 188 -14.41 12.70 0.93
C ASN A 188 -14.44 12.13 2.37
N ASN A 189 -13.66 12.73 3.29
CA ASN A 189 -13.64 12.41 4.73
C ASN A 189 -13.21 10.99 5.11
N PHE A 190 -12.54 10.23 4.24
CA PHE A 190 -11.92 8.96 4.66
C PHE A 190 -10.67 9.25 5.50
N VAL A 191 -10.44 8.45 6.54
CA VAL A 191 -9.13 8.44 7.21
C VAL A 191 -8.12 7.81 6.26
N SER A 192 -7.02 8.49 5.99
CA SER A 192 -6.05 8.07 4.98
C SER A 192 -4.72 7.65 5.61
N MET A 193 -4.15 6.54 5.17
CA MET A 193 -2.84 6.07 5.61
C MET A 193 -1.93 5.77 4.42
N PHE A 194 -0.70 6.26 4.46
CA PHE A 194 0.40 5.81 3.63
C PHE A 194 1.55 5.37 4.53
N THR A 195 1.80 4.07 4.57
CA THR A 195 2.87 3.48 5.38
C THR A 195 3.74 2.57 4.53
N GLY A 196 4.99 2.36 4.94
CA GLY A 196 5.89 1.41 4.29
C GLY A 196 7.12 1.12 5.14
N ASP A 197 7.87 0.09 4.78
CA ASP A 197 8.91 -0.54 5.61
C ASP A 197 10.34 0.00 5.40
N ASP A 198 10.51 1.03 4.59
CA ASP A 198 11.80 1.69 4.31
C ASP A 198 11.61 3.16 3.89
N SER A 199 12.56 4.04 4.17
CA SER A 199 12.42 5.49 3.91
C SER A 199 12.44 5.88 2.41
N PRO A 200 13.37 5.36 1.58
CA PRO A 200 13.40 5.62 0.13
C PRO A 200 12.11 5.22 -0.61
N THR A 201 11.32 4.32 -0.04
CA THR A 201 10.00 3.93 -0.56
C THR A 201 9.06 5.12 -0.72
N PHE A 202 9.13 6.08 0.20
CA PHE A 202 8.16 7.16 0.27
C PHE A 202 8.41 8.30 -0.73
N SER A 203 9.63 8.41 -1.27
CA SER A 203 9.95 9.31 -2.38
C SER A 203 10.10 8.57 -3.71
N TRP A 204 10.07 7.23 -3.71
CA TRP A 204 10.38 6.37 -4.87
C TRP A 204 11.69 6.73 -5.59
N ASN A 205 12.62 7.41 -4.91
CA ASN A 205 13.81 8.03 -5.51
C ASN A 205 13.50 8.96 -6.70
N LEU A 206 12.29 9.52 -6.75
CA LEU A 206 11.83 10.44 -7.78
C LEU A 206 11.62 11.83 -7.16
N GLY A 207 12.66 12.65 -7.20
CA GLY A 207 12.64 14.00 -6.63
C GLY A 207 12.65 13.98 -5.10
N GLU A 208 12.11 15.03 -4.48
CA GLU A 208 12.14 15.17 -3.02
C GLU A 208 11.16 14.21 -2.33
N GLY A 209 10.06 13.82 -3.00
CA GLY A 209 8.93 13.10 -2.38
C GLY A 209 7.74 14.04 -2.17
N PHE A 210 7.14 14.02 -0.98
CA PHE A 210 6.00 14.88 -0.62
C PHE A 210 6.44 15.98 0.33
N ARG A 211 6.15 17.26 0.08
CA ARG A 211 6.49 18.36 1.00
C ARG A 211 5.50 18.50 2.15
N ARG A 212 4.22 18.22 1.89
CA ARG A 212 3.19 18.04 2.91
C ARG A 212 2.92 16.57 3.14
N ASN A 213 2.40 16.19 4.31
CA ASN A 213 2.00 14.80 4.53
C ASN A 213 0.89 14.42 3.51
N PRO A 214 1.09 13.37 2.70
CA PRO A 214 0.15 13.02 1.62
C PRO A 214 -1.15 12.41 2.15
N THR A 215 -1.12 11.88 3.36
CA THR A 215 -2.21 11.18 4.04
C THR A 215 -2.27 11.62 5.51
N ASP A 216 -3.32 11.22 6.22
CA ASP A 216 -3.50 11.56 7.63
C ASP A 216 -2.47 10.87 8.53
N TYR A 217 -2.17 9.59 8.25
CA TYR A 217 -1.12 8.82 8.91
C TYR A 217 -0.03 8.46 7.91
N TYR A 218 1.16 9.02 8.11
CA TYR A 218 2.29 8.92 7.19
C TYR A 218 3.58 8.56 7.93
N THR A 219 3.96 7.29 7.91
CA THR A 219 5.04 6.74 8.76
C THR A 219 6.47 7.08 8.30
N TYR A 220 6.62 7.87 7.23
CA TYR A 220 7.92 8.30 6.73
C TYR A 220 8.89 8.86 7.80
N PRO A 221 8.48 9.73 8.75
CA PRO A 221 9.41 10.27 9.74
C PRO A 221 10.03 9.16 10.61
N LEU A 222 9.23 8.15 10.96
CA LEU A 222 9.64 6.99 11.75
C LEU A 222 10.65 6.12 10.98
N PHE A 223 10.42 5.84 9.70
CA PHE A 223 11.37 5.05 8.90
C PHE A 223 12.63 5.84 8.52
N GLN A 224 12.52 7.17 8.41
CA GLN A 224 13.69 8.04 8.23
C GLN A 224 14.56 8.08 9.50
N SER A 225 13.97 8.04 10.70
CA SER A 225 14.74 7.97 11.96
C SER A 225 15.49 6.66 12.08
N ARG A 226 14.84 5.53 11.76
CA ARG A 226 15.51 4.24 11.63
C ARG A 226 16.73 4.31 10.72
N GLY A 227 16.60 4.95 9.54
CA GLY A 227 17.69 5.12 8.59
C GLY A 227 18.92 5.80 9.20
N LYS A 228 18.73 6.86 10.00
CA LYS A 228 19.82 7.54 10.72
C LYS A 228 20.47 6.63 11.77
N PHE A 229 19.67 5.93 12.57
CA PHE A 229 20.21 5.02 13.60
C PHE A 229 20.94 3.81 13.05
N ARG A 230 20.54 3.31 11.87
CA ARG A 230 21.28 2.26 11.16
C ARG A 230 22.70 2.72 10.80
N GLN A 231 22.88 4.00 10.44
CA GLN A 231 24.19 4.56 10.10
C GLN A 231 25.08 4.67 11.36
N GLU A 232 24.48 5.10 12.49
CA GLU A 232 25.18 5.22 13.77
C GLU A 232 25.61 3.86 14.35
N ASN A 233 24.80 2.80 14.17
CA ASN A 233 25.03 1.47 14.72
C ASN A 233 25.42 0.42 13.65
N SER A 234 26.18 0.86 12.64
CA SER A 234 26.50 0.08 11.42
C SER A 234 27.30 -1.22 11.64
N GLN A 235 27.75 -1.51 12.87
CA GLN A 235 28.69 -2.60 13.16
C GLN A 235 28.05 -4.01 13.28
N SER A 236 26.73 -4.16 13.22
CA SER A 236 26.09 -5.50 13.22
C SER A 236 25.07 -5.67 12.10
N ARG A 237 25.01 -6.87 11.51
CA ARG A 237 23.98 -7.21 10.50
C ARG A 237 22.56 -7.09 11.05
N VAL A 238 22.37 -7.40 12.34
CA VAL A 238 21.08 -7.35 13.03
C VAL A 238 20.60 -5.90 13.19
N SER A 239 21.48 -4.97 13.59
CA SER A 239 21.15 -3.54 13.68
C SER A 239 20.84 -2.89 12.34
N GLN A 240 21.24 -3.51 11.22
CA GLN A 240 20.84 -3.07 9.88
C GLN A 240 19.49 -3.64 9.44
N LEU A 241 19.11 -4.84 9.87
CA LEU A 241 17.85 -5.47 9.47
C LEU A 241 16.67 -5.00 10.32
N CYS A 242 16.90 -4.74 11.61
CA CYS A 242 15.85 -4.56 12.59
C CYS A 242 15.49 -3.08 12.86
N MET A 243 14.40 -2.91 13.60
CA MET A 243 13.83 -1.66 14.10
C MET A 243 13.54 -1.87 15.59
N GLY A 244 14.57 -1.67 16.43
CA GLY A 244 14.58 -2.25 17.78
C GLY A 244 14.46 -3.78 17.69
N GLN A 245 13.55 -4.37 18.46
CA GLN A 245 13.30 -5.82 18.42
C GLN A 245 12.46 -6.31 17.22
N TYR A 246 11.87 -5.41 16.43
CA TYR A 246 10.99 -5.80 15.33
C TYR A 246 11.72 -5.84 14.00
N HIS A 247 11.35 -6.80 13.16
CA HIS A 247 11.58 -6.66 11.73
C HIS A 247 10.64 -5.56 11.18
N PRO A 248 11.08 -4.71 10.23
CA PRO A 248 10.27 -3.62 9.68
C PRO A 248 8.89 -4.07 9.15
N GLN A 249 8.84 -5.21 8.48
CA GLN A 249 7.57 -5.77 8.00
C GLN A 249 6.64 -6.19 9.14
N LYS A 250 7.20 -6.74 10.24
CA LYS A 250 6.40 -7.06 11.42
C LYS A 250 5.77 -5.80 11.99
N PHE A 251 6.58 -4.75 12.16
CA PHE A 251 6.10 -3.47 12.63
C PHE A 251 4.97 -2.94 11.74
N ILE A 252 5.13 -3.01 10.42
CA ILE A 252 4.08 -2.58 9.48
C ILE A 252 2.81 -3.43 9.61
N PHE A 253 2.92 -4.75 9.74
CA PHE A 253 1.75 -5.63 9.89
C PHE A 253 1.01 -5.34 11.20
N ASP A 254 1.74 -5.20 12.31
CA ASP A 254 1.16 -4.86 13.61
C ASP A 254 0.53 -3.45 13.57
N TYR A 255 1.18 -2.48 12.91
CA TYR A 255 0.66 -1.13 12.71
C TYR A 255 -0.61 -1.10 11.86
N VAL A 256 -0.68 -1.91 10.79
CA VAL A 256 -1.88 -2.07 9.97
C VAL A 256 -3.01 -2.67 10.78
N GLN A 257 -2.75 -3.74 11.56
CA GLN A 257 -3.77 -4.34 12.41
C GLN A 257 -4.35 -3.31 13.40
N ARG A 258 -3.49 -2.56 14.08
CA ARG A 258 -3.92 -1.51 15.01
C ARG A 258 -4.69 -0.38 14.32
N PHE A 259 -4.29 0.04 13.12
CA PHE A 259 -5.03 1.01 12.32
C PHE A 259 -6.45 0.52 12.02
N LEU A 260 -6.56 -0.73 11.58
CA LEU A 260 -7.84 -1.35 11.22
C LEU A 260 -8.77 -1.48 12.44
N THR A 261 -8.24 -1.85 13.60
CA THR A 261 -9.00 -1.86 14.86
C THR A 261 -9.45 -0.46 15.25
N LYS A 262 -8.55 0.53 15.23
CA LYS A 262 -8.85 1.91 15.66
C LYS A 262 -9.92 2.57 14.80
N PHE A 263 -9.94 2.28 13.51
CA PHE A 263 -10.84 2.88 12.53
C PHE A 263 -11.87 1.89 11.97
N GLU A 264 -12.20 0.81 12.69
CA GLU A 264 -13.18 -0.19 12.22
C GLU A 264 -14.53 0.46 11.86
N ASP A 265 -14.90 1.50 12.60
CA ASP A 265 -16.16 2.23 12.46
C ASP A 265 -16.09 3.45 11.54
N THR A 266 -14.91 3.79 11.01
CA THR A 266 -14.68 4.99 10.21
C THR A 266 -14.12 4.62 8.83
N PRO A 267 -14.78 5.01 7.72
CA PRO A 267 -14.25 4.78 6.38
C PRO A 267 -12.80 5.21 6.21
N PHE A 268 -12.00 4.34 5.61
CA PHE A 268 -10.57 4.59 5.43
C PHE A 268 -10.06 4.24 4.04
N PHE A 269 -8.92 4.83 3.68
CA PHE A 269 -8.10 4.44 2.54
C PHE A 269 -6.68 4.20 3.03
N SER A 270 -6.14 3.01 2.84
CA SER A 270 -4.75 2.72 3.16
C SER A 270 -3.96 2.22 1.96
N PHE A 271 -2.78 2.80 1.79
CA PHE A 271 -1.73 2.29 0.91
C PHE A 271 -0.55 1.82 1.77
N VAL A 272 -0.40 0.50 1.90
CA VAL A 272 0.68 -0.14 2.65
C VAL A 272 1.72 -0.63 1.66
N TRP A 273 2.93 -0.09 1.70
CA TRP A 273 4.03 -0.53 0.85
C TRP A 273 4.98 -1.47 1.60
N ASN A 274 5.22 -2.64 1.04
CA ASN A 274 6.13 -3.63 1.58
C ASN A 274 7.28 -3.83 0.59
N LYS A 275 8.46 -3.29 0.91
CA LYS A 275 9.67 -3.34 0.08
C LYS A 275 10.62 -4.46 0.47
N VAL A 276 10.83 -4.65 1.78
CA VAL A 276 12.04 -5.28 2.33
C VAL A 276 12.21 -6.72 1.81
N ASP A 277 13.41 -7.01 1.27
CA ASP A 277 13.96 -8.33 0.94
C ASP A 277 13.11 -9.29 0.11
N PHE A 278 12.16 -8.76 -0.66
CA PHE A 278 11.36 -9.48 -1.66
C PHE A 278 12.11 -9.76 -2.98
N HIS A 279 13.44 -9.59 -2.99
CA HIS A 279 14.29 -9.97 -4.11
C HIS A 279 14.94 -11.35 -3.94
N ASP A 280 14.78 -11.96 -2.76
CA ASP A 280 15.27 -13.30 -2.44
C ASP A 280 14.08 -14.24 -2.14
N SER A 281 13.97 -15.29 -2.95
CA SER A 281 12.90 -16.28 -2.89
C SER A 281 12.81 -17.00 -1.54
N ASP A 282 13.90 -17.09 -0.78
CA ASP A 282 13.91 -17.75 0.53
C ASP A 282 13.29 -16.89 1.62
N TYR A 283 13.38 -15.56 1.49
CA TYR A 283 12.72 -14.63 2.41
C TYR A 283 11.19 -14.70 2.27
N PHE A 284 10.65 -14.91 1.06
CA PHE A 284 9.21 -15.12 0.89
C PHE A 284 8.69 -16.30 1.67
N GLY A 285 9.36 -17.47 1.57
CA GLY A 285 8.93 -18.65 2.32
C GLY A 285 8.90 -18.41 3.83
N ARG A 286 9.81 -17.57 4.34
CA ARG A 286 9.88 -17.19 5.75
C ARG A 286 8.77 -16.23 6.19
N MET A 287 8.05 -15.60 5.25
CA MET A 287 6.93 -14.68 5.52
C MET A 287 5.58 -15.42 5.58
N ASP A 288 5.47 -16.67 5.13
CA ASP A 288 4.17 -17.35 5.01
C ASP A 288 3.36 -17.33 6.32
N ASN A 289 4.00 -17.67 7.43
CA ASN A 289 3.34 -17.64 8.74
C ASN A 289 2.98 -16.21 9.16
N ASP A 290 3.89 -15.27 8.95
CA ASP A 290 3.76 -13.88 9.36
C ASP A 290 2.62 -13.18 8.60
N PHE A 291 2.50 -13.42 7.29
CA PHE A 291 1.41 -12.90 6.47
C PHE A 291 0.09 -13.62 6.75
N ALA A 292 0.13 -14.93 7.01
CA ALA A 292 -1.04 -15.68 7.44
C ALA A 292 -1.63 -15.12 8.75
N LEU A 293 -0.78 -14.77 9.73
CA LEU A 293 -1.22 -14.14 10.98
C LEU A 293 -1.89 -12.79 10.75
N LEU A 294 -1.34 -11.95 9.87
CA LEU A 294 -2.00 -10.68 9.49
C LEU A 294 -3.38 -10.94 8.85
N LEU A 295 -3.49 -11.90 7.93
CA LEU A 295 -4.77 -12.24 7.30
C LEU A 295 -5.78 -12.79 8.31
N GLN A 296 -5.34 -13.59 9.28
CA GLN A 296 -6.19 -14.06 10.37
C GLN A 296 -6.66 -12.91 11.26
N ALA A 297 -5.78 -11.98 11.61
CA ALA A 297 -6.13 -10.79 12.36
C ALA A 297 -7.18 -9.94 11.62
N ILE A 298 -6.94 -9.65 10.33
CA ILE A 298 -7.91 -8.96 9.46
C ILE A 298 -9.24 -9.72 9.41
N GLY A 299 -9.20 -11.05 9.33
CA GLY A 299 -10.40 -11.90 9.29
C GLY A 299 -11.18 -11.96 10.59
N SER A 300 -10.55 -11.62 11.73
CA SER A 300 -11.20 -11.55 13.04
C SER A 300 -11.89 -10.20 13.31
N LEU A 301 -11.60 -9.19 12.49
CA LEU A 301 -12.20 -7.86 12.57
C LEU A 301 -13.50 -7.80 11.75
N ASP A 302 -14.50 -7.05 12.22
CA ASP A 302 -15.78 -6.82 11.50
C ASP A 302 -15.65 -5.81 10.34
N ILE A 303 -14.45 -5.71 9.76
CA ILE A 303 -14.15 -4.80 8.63
C ILE A 303 -14.37 -5.47 7.27
N LEU A 304 -14.38 -6.80 7.22
CA LEU A 304 -14.44 -7.57 5.97
C LEU A 304 -15.72 -7.29 5.17
N GLU A 305 -16.82 -6.99 5.86
CA GLU A 305 -18.10 -6.69 5.24
C GLU A 305 -18.21 -5.27 4.71
N ARG A 306 -17.20 -4.42 4.92
CA ARG A 306 -17.23 -3.00 4.51
C ARG A 306 -15.94 -2.54 3.84
N THR A 307 -14.99 -3.43 3.63
CA THR A 307 -13.66 -3.12 3.11
C THR A 307 -13.36 -3.91 1.85
N MET A 308 -12.96 -3.21 0.78
CA MET A 308 -12.29 -3.84 -0.35
C MET A 308 -10.80 -4.00 -0.01
N ILE A 309 -10.34 -5.25 0.00
CA ILE A 309 -8.94 -5.59 0.28
C ILE A 309 -8.26 -5.94 -1.04
N ILE A 310 -7.15 -5.28 -1.31
CA ILE A 310 -6.34 -5.46 -2.52
C ILE A 310 -4.95 -5.89 -2.08
N ILE A 311 -4.50 -7.05 -2.55
CA ILE A 311 -3.13 -7.54 -2.36
C ILE A 311 -2.48 -7.61 -3.73
N ILE A 312 -1.43 -6.82 -3.94
CA ILE A 312 -0.85 -6.62 -5.28
C ILE A 312 0.67 -6.61 -5.25
N GLY A 313 1.27 -7.28 -6.24
CA GLY A 313 2.69 -7.18 -6.58
C GLY A 313 2.96 -6.09 -7.60
N SER A 314 4.05 -5.35 -7.41
CA SER A 314 4.46 -4.26 -8.28
C SER A 314 4.96 -4.72 -9.65
N ASN A 315 5.73 -5.80 -9.67
CA ASN A 315 6.40 -6.40 -10.83
C ASN A 315 6.88 -7.82 -10.47
N TRP A 316 7.69 -8.39 -11.35
CA TRP A 316 8.44 -9.63 -11.13
C TRP A 316 9.86 -9.34 -10.63
N THR A 317 10.41 -10.23 -9.81
CA THR A 317 11.73 -10.09 -9.17
C THR A 317 12.88 -9.96 -10.16
N ASN A 318 13.78 -9.00 -9.92
CA ASN A 318 15.13 -8.90 -10.50
C ASN A 318 15.19 -8.62 -12.01
N TYR A 319 14.51 -7.57 -12.48
CA TYR A 319 14.72 -7.02 -13.84
C TYR A 319 16.21 -6.78 -14.16
N GLU A 320 17.00 -6.30 -13.18
CA GLU A 320 18.43 -6.00 -13.38
C GLU A 320 19.31 -7.24 -13.62
N ASN A 321 19.02 -8.38 -12.97
CA ASN A 321 19.86 -9.59 -13.08
C ASN A 321 19.42 -10.57 -14.19
N THR A 322 18.34 -10.28 -14.90
CA THR A 322 17.69 -11.28 -15.77
C THR A 322 17.51 -10.82 -17.22
N GLN A 323 18.11 -9.68 -17.59
CA GLN A 323 18.12 -9.22 -18.99
C GLN A 323 18.61 -10.29 -19.97
N ASN A 324 19.42 -11.26 -19.50
CA ASN A 324 20.00 -12.33 -20.30
C ASN A 324 19.17 -13.62 -20.41
N VAL A 325 18.03 -13.75 -19.71
CA VAL A 325 17.17 -14.94 -19.87
C VAL A 325 16.31 -14.70 -21.11
N THR A 326 16.78 -15.07 -22.29
CA THR A 326 16.06 -14.86 -23.56
C THR A 326 15.21 -16.06 -24.01
N HIS A 327 15.26 -17.19 -23.28
CA HIS A 327 14.61 -18.44 -23.68
C HIS A 327 13.95 -19.18 -22.49
N GLY A 328 12.71 -19.66 -22.65
CA GLY A 328 12.06 -20.62 -21.75
C GLY A 328 10.99 -20.07 -20.76
N ARG A 329 10.54 -20.94 -19.85
CA ARG A 329 9.42 -20.76 -18.88
C ARG A 329 9.46 -19.40 -18.13
N GLY A 330 10.64 -18.84 -17.88
CA GLY A 330 10.81 -17.52 -17.25
C GLY A 330 10.42 -16.31 -18.10
N PHE A 331 10.17 -16.45 -19.41
CA PHE A 331 9.62 -15.38 -20.25
C PHE A 331 8.10 -15.18 -20.01
N PHE A 332 7.35 -16.27 -19.83
CA PHE A 332 5.92 -16.20 -19.53
C PHE A 332 5.63 -15.88 -18.05
N GLU A 333 6.54 -16.24 -17.15
CA GLU A 333 6.43 -15.87 -15.72
C GLU A 333 6.82 -14.39 -15.45
N ARG A 334 7.44 -13.69 -16.42
CA ARG A 334 7.98 -12.33 -16.27
C ARG A 334 6.94 -11.22 -16.05
N PRO A 335 5.79 -11.18 -16.76
CA PRO A 335 4.77 -10.15 -16.52
C PRO A 335 3.74 -10.52 -15.44
N SER A 336 3.83 -11.72 -14.84
CA SER A 336 2.78 -12.23 -13.93
C SER A 336 3.04 -11.86 -12.48
N SER A 337 2.68 -10.63 -12.11
CA SER A 337 2.54 -10.22 -10.72
C SER A 337 1.25 -10.80 -10.11
N ALA A 338 1.26 -11.01 -8.80
CA ALA A 338 0.07 -11.42 -8.08
C ALA A 338 -0.90 -10.26 -7.89
N LEU A 339 -2.19 -10.53 -8.08
CA LEU A 339 -3.29 -9.65 -7.69
C LEU A 339 -4.40 -10.51 -7.08
N PHE A 340 -4.70 -10.25 -5.81
CA PHE A 340 -5.83 -10.83 -5.11
C PHE A 340 -6.73 -9.70 -4.61
N ILE A 341 -8.02 -9.78 -4.91
CA ILE A 341 -9.00 -8.79 -4.46
C ILE A 341 -10.12 -9.48 -3.72
N ARG A 342 -10.44 -8.99 -2.52
CA ARG A 342 -11.69 -9.30 -1.83
C ARG A 342 -12.57 -8.07 -1.85
N ALA A 343 -13.71 -8.15 -2.52
CA ALA A 343 -14.76 -7.15 -2.41
C ALA A 343 -15.72 -7.54 -1.27
N PRO A 344 -16.23 -6.57 -0.48
CA PRO A 344 -17.15 -6.84 0.61
C PRO A 344 -18.53 -7.23 0.08
N GLN A 345 -19.23 -8.17 0.75
CA GLN A 345 -20.59 -8.58 0.36
C GLN A 345 -21.56 -7.39 0.34
N HIS A 346 -21.37 -6.44 1.26
CA HIS A 346 -22.15 -5.21 1.34
C HIS A 346 -22.13 -4.40 0.03
N LEU A 347 -21.03 -4.42 -0.75
CA LEU A 347 -20.97 -3.75 -2.04
C LEU A 347 -22.05 -4.31 -2.98
N PHE A 348 -22.15 -5.63 -3.08
CA PHE A 348 -23.11 -6.30 -3.96
C PHE A 348 -24.55 -6.18 -3.47
N GLN A 349 -24.75 -6.17 -2.15
CA GLN A 349 -26.06 -5.98 -1.56
C GLN A 349 -26.58 -4.55 -1.74
N LYS A 350 -25.67 -3.56 -1.72
CA LYS A 350 -26.01 -2.14 -1.88
C LYS A 350 -26.31 -1.79 -3.35
N TYR A 351 -25.67 -2.47 -4.30
CA TYR A 351 -25.88 -2.27 -5.74
C TYR A 351 -26.31 -3.59 -6.43
N PRO A 352 -27.46 -4.19 -6.07
CA PRO A 352 -27.86 -5.52 -6.53
C PRO A 352 -28.26 -5.57 -8.01
N HIS A 353 -28.57 -4.42 -8.60
CA HIS A 353 -28.92 -4.30 -10.02
C HIS A 353 -27.69 -4.25 -10.94
N GLU A 354 -26.52 -4.03 -10.36
CA GLU A 354 -25.26 -4.02 -11.09
C GLU A 354 -24.63 -5.42 -10.96
N ASP A 355 -24.32 -6.07 -12.08
CA ASP A 355 -23.73 -7.42 -12.08
C ASP A 355 -22.23 -7.40 -11.71
N MET A 356 -21.89 -6.67 -10.64
CA MET A 356 -20.52 -6.39 -10.21
C MET A 356 -19.81 -7.66 -9.74
N LYS A 357 -20.54 -8.58 -9.08
CA LYS A 357 -19.97 -9.83 -8.59
C LYS A 357 -19.51 -10.69 -9.75
N ASN A 358 -20.38 -10.93 -10.74
CA ASN A 358 -19.99 -11.72 -11.92
C ASN A 358 -18.94 -10.97 -12.74
N SER A 359 -18.99 -9.63 -12.80
CA SER A 359 -17.96 -8.83 -13.45
C SER A 359 -16.58 -9.02 -12.83
N LEU A 360 -16.46 -8.93 -11.50
CA LEU A 360 -15.21 -9.20 -10.79
C LEU A 360 -14.70 -10.63 -11.06
N GLU A 361 -15.58 -11.63 -10.97
CA GLU A 361 -15.24 -13.03 -11.24
C GLU A 361 -14.78 -13.25 -12.68
N LEU A 362 -15.47 -12.64 -13.66
CA LEU A 362 -15.10 -12.67 -15.08
C LEU A 362 -13.73 -12.02 -15.29
N ASN A 363 -13.52 -10.85 -14.69
CA ASN A 363 -12.32 -10.05 -14.83
C ASN A 363 -11.07 -10.73 -14.26
N THR A 364 -11.21 -11.74 -13.39
CA THR A 364 -10.07 -12.55 -12.95
C THR A 364 -9.28 -13.20 -14.09
N LYS A 365 -9.94 -13.41 -15.24
CA LYS A 365 -9.36 -14.02 -16.45
C LYS A 365 -9.13 -13.02 -17.59
N ARG A 366 -9.37 -11.72 -17.37
CA ARG A 366 -9.21 -10.67 -18.38
C ARG A 366 -7.90 -9.92 -18.17
N LEU A 367 -7.41 -9.28 -19.23
CA LEU A 367 -6.22 -8.43 -19.17
C LEU A 367 -6.54 -7.16 -18.35
N VAL A 368 -5.99 -7.11 -17.14
CA VAL A 368 -6.17 -5.99 -16.21
C VAL A 368 -4.82 -5.49 -15.70
N THR A 369 -4.77 -4.22 -15.35
CA THR A 369 -3.55 -3.51 -14.96
C THR A 369 -3.79 -2.61 -13.75
N GLY A 370 -2.74 -1.97 -13.24
CA GLY A 370 -2.86 -0.96 -12.18
C GLY A 370 -3.81 0.19 -12.54
N TYR A 371 -3.93 0.54 -13.83
CA TYR A 371 -4.87 1.58 -14.27
C TYR A 371 -6.34 1.20 -14.04
N ASP A 372 -6.68 -0.07 -14.19
CA ASP A 372 -8.05 -0.57 -13.94
C ASP A 372 -8.37 -0.54 -12.43
N ILE A 373 -7.38 -0.82 -11.58
CA ILE A 373 -7.52 -0.66 -10.13
C ILE A 373 -7.75 0.80 -9.78
N ASN A 374 -6.95 1.74 -10.33
CA ASN A 374 -7.16 3.17 -10.13
C ASN A 374 -8.59 3.60 -10.50
N HIS A 375 -9.05 3.15 -11.67
CA HIS A 375 -10.37 3.49 -12.18
C HIS A 375 -11.47 2.87 -11.31
N THR A 376 -11.27 1.67 -10.79
CA THR A 376 -12.17 1.00 -9.83
C THR A 376 -12.28 1.78 -8.52
N LEU A 377 -11.16 2.27 -7.98
CA LEU A 377 -11.16 3.07 -6.76
C LEU A 377 -11.95 4.38 -6.94
N LYS A 378 -11.91 5.00 -8.12
CA LYS A 378 -12.73 6.17 -8.45
C LYS A 378 -14.20 5.81 -8.65
N HIS A 379 -14.48 4.66 -9.27
CA HIS A 379 -15.84 4.15 -9.44
C HIS A 379 -16.52 3.94 -8.08
N LEU A 380 -15.80 3.39 -7.09
CA LEU A 380 -16.31 3.22 -5.72
C LEU A 380 -16.68 4.55 -5.04
N LEU A 381 -15.97 5.64 -5.32
CA LEU A 381 -16.37 6.97 -4.82
C LEU A 381 -17.71 7.39 -5.45
N VAL A 382 -17.82 7.30 -6.78
CA VAL A 382 -19.04 7.70 -7.50
C VAL A 382 -20.26 6.89 -7.11
N LEU A 383 -20.11 5.57 -6.92
CA LEU A 383 -21.20 4.71 -6.43
C LEU A 383 -21.76 5.22 -5.09
N ASN A 384 -20.91 5.81 -4.24
CA ASN A 384 -21.32 6.39 -2.96
C ASN A 384 -21.77 7.87 -3.06
N GLY A 385 -22.04 8.39 -4.26
CA GLY A 385 -22.46 9.77 -4.48
C GLY A 385 -21.36 10.80 -4.20
N MET A 386 -20.09 10.37 -4.20
CA MET A 386 -18.95 11.23 -3.92
C MET A 386 -18.36 11.77 -5.21
N ASN A 387 -17.88 13.01 -5.13
CA ASN A 387 -17.21 13.66 -6.24
C ASN A 387 -15.70 13.42 -6.19
N PHE A 388 -15.09 13.28 -7.36
CA PHE A 388 -13.66 13.46 -7.54
C PHE A 388 -13.47 14.50 -8.66
N GLN A 389 -12.73 15.57 -8.39
CA GLN A 389 -12.41 16.56 -9.42
C GLN A 389 -11.12 16.15 -10.10
N GLU A 390 -11.21 15.65 -11.32
CA GLU A 390 -10.07 15.69 -12.22
C GLU A 390 -10.23 16.89 -13.14
N ASN A 391 -9.18 17.71 -13.27
CA ASN A 391 -9.06 18.68 -14.36
C ASN A 391 -8.80 17.93 -15.68
N VAL A 392 -9.69 17.01 -16.05
CA VAL A 392 -9.80 16.54 -17.43
C VAL A 392 -10.61 17.61 -18.14
N THR A 393 -9.94 18.36 -19.01
CA THR A 393 -10.62 19.07 -20.09
C THR A 393 -11.25 18.01 -21.00
N VAL A 394 -12.38 17.45 -20.58
CA VAL A 394 -13.31 16.82 -21.49
C VAL A 394 -13.96 18.01 -22.18
N GLU A 395 -13.72 18.16 -23.48
CA GLU A 395 -14.43 19.16 -24.28
C GLU A 395 -15.92 19.01 -23.98
N ALA A 396 -16.48 20.08 -23.42
CA ALA A 396 -17.83 20.12 -22.90
C ALA A 396 -18.81 19.77 -24.03
N THR A 397 -19.20 18.50 -24.09
CA THR A 397 -20.35 18.03 -24.86
C THR A 397 -21.36 17.53 -23.84
N ASP A 398 -22.31 18.42 -23.51
CA ASP A 398 -23.56 18.18 -22.79
C ASP A 398 -23.59 17.05 -21.73
N PHE A 399 -23.06 17.33 -20.54
CA PHE A 399 -23.14 16.44 -19.37
C PHE A 399 -24.12 16.92 -18.29
N SER A 400 -25.12 17.75 -18.63
CA SER A 400 -26.10 18.22 -17.64
C SER A 400 -27.19 17.19 -17.28
N THR A 401 -27.23 16.03 -17.95
CA THR A 401 -28.27 15.00 -17.72
C THR A 401 -27.76 13.55 -17.64
N PHE A 402 -26.44 13.31 -17.60
CA PHE A 402 -25.88 11.96 -17.47
C PHE A 402 -25.59 11.62 -16.00
N GLU A 403 -26.24 10.59 -15.48
CA GLU A 403 -25.88 9.99 -14.18
C GLU A 403 -24.39 9.64 -14.19
N LEU A 404 -23.64 10.07 -13.16
CA LEU A 404 -22.18 9.89 -13.05
C LEU A 404 -21.73 8.42 -13.18
N VAL A 405 -22.62 7.46 -12.92
CA VAL A 405 -22.40 6.01 -13.12
C VAL A 405 -22.19 5.67 -14.60
N SER A 406 -22.84 6.41 -15.52
CA SER A 406 -22.71 6.22 -16.96
C SER A 406 -21.34 6.66 -17.49
N ILE A 407 -20.59 7.53 -16.80
CA ILE A 407 -19.21 7.92 -17.18
C ILE A 407 -18.27 6.70 -17.20
N PHE A 408 -18.45 5.76 -16.27
CA PHE A 408 -17.66 4.52 -16.22
C PHE A 408 -18.09 3.50 -17.29
N ASN A 409 -19.29 3.66 -17.85
CA ASN A 409 -19.82 2.80 -18.92
C ASN A 409 -19.65 3.39 -20.34
N PHE A 410 -19.51 4.72 -20.50
CA PHE A 410 -19.67 5.40 -21.81
C PHE A 410 -18.48 6.25 -22.30
N LEU A 411 -17.43 6.48 -21.51
CA LEU A 411 -16.29 7.27 -22.02
C LEU A 411 -15.44 6.49 -23.05
N PRO A 412 -14.80 7.18 -24.03
CA PRO A 412 -14.13 6.58 -25.21
C PRO A 412 -12.96 5.62 -24.93
N SER A 413 -12.64 5.37 -23.64
CA SER A 413 -11.48 4.69 -23.06
C SER A 413 -11.71 3.21 -22.70
N PHE A 414 -12.78 2.57 -23.16
CA PHE A 414 -13.19 1.20 -22.77
C PHE A 414 -12.08 0.14 -22.90
N ARG A 415 -11.07 0.38 -23.76
CA ARG A 415 -9.91 -0.51 -23.90
C ARG A 415 -8.67 -0.06 -23.14
N GLU A 416 -8.52 1.20 -22.74
CA GLU A 416 -7.31 1.67 -22.02
C GLU A 416 -7.39 1.49 -20.50
N ARG A 417 -8.59 1.70 -19.93
CA ARG A 417 -8.90 1.49 -18.51
C ARG A 417 -10.37 1.14 -18.32
N SER A 418 -10.67 0.26 -17.38
CA SER A 418 -12.02 -0.21 -17.07
C SER A 418 -12.15 -0.42 -15.58
N SER A 419 -13.35 -0.19 -15.02
CA SER A 419 -13.60 -0.58 -13.64
C SER A 419 -13.68 -2.10 -13.59
N LEU A 420 -13.09 -2.71 -12.56
CA LEU A 420 -13.18 -4.14 -12.31
C LEU A 420 -14.59 -4.57 -11.86
N LEU A 421 -15.47 -3.60 -11.56
CA LEU A 421 -16.87 -3.81 -11.21
C LEU A 421 -17.79 -3.94 -12.44
N VAL A 422 -17.25 -3.80 -13.66
CA VAL A 422 -17.96 -4.04 -14.92
C VAL A 422 -17.14 -4.99 -15.80
N PRO A 423 -17.74 -5.71 -16.78
CA PRO A 423 -16.99 -6.63 -17.63
C PRO A 423 -15.90 -5.92 -18.42
N VAL A 424 -14.64 -6.28 -18.19
CA VAL A 424 -13.49 -5.79 -18.96
C VAL A 424 -13.54 -6.42 -20.36
N ASN A 425 -13.30 -5.60 -21.38
CA ASN A 425 -13.33 -6.02 -22.77
C ASN A 425 -12.39 -7.21 -23.02
N GLU A 426 -12.90 -8.26 -23.65
CA GLU A 426 -12.12 -9.47 -23.92
C GLU A 426 -11.15 -9.39 -25.08
N GLU A 427 -11.39 -8.48 -26.00
CA GLU A 427 -10.54 -8.21 -27.16
C GLU A 427 -9.42 -7.23 -26.82
N ARG A 428 -9.35 -6.77 -25.56
CA ARG A 428 -8.32 -5.86 -25.07
C ARG A 428 -6.93 -6.46 -25.26
N THR A 429 -6.07 -5.68 -25.91
CA THR A 429 -4.67 -6.03 -26.18
C THR A 429 -3.72 -5.32 -25.21
N CYS A 430 -2.47 -5.78 -25.13
CA CYS A 430 -1.42 -5.09 -24.38
C CYS A 430 -1.21 -3.64 -24.85
N ALA A 431 -1.37 -3.36 -26.14
CA ALA A 431 -1.24 -2.01 -26.69
C ALA A 431 -2.35 -1.08 -26.18
N ASP A 432 -3.58 -1.59 -26.05
CA ASP A 432 -4.70 -0.81 -25.51
C ASP A 432 -4.41 -0.33 -24.09
N VAL A 433 -3.84 -1.20 -23.24
CA VAL A 433 -3.50 -0.89 -21.83
C VAL A 433 -2.06 -0.39 -21.64
N LYS A 434 -1.41 0.05 -22.72
CA LYS A 434 -0.05 0.64 -22.69
C LYS A 434 1.04 -0.27 -22.11
N ILE A 435 0.85 -1.59 -22.12
CA ILE A 435 1.91 -2.55 -21.82
C ILE A 435 2.88 -2.57 -23.00
N ARG A 436 4.16 -2.32 -22.76
CA ARG A 436 5.20 -2.37 -23.80
C ARG A 436 5.29 -3.77 -24.41
N GLU A 437 5.56 -3.88 -25.71
CA GLU A 437 5.54 -5.17 -26.44
C GLU A 437 6.49 -6.23 -25.84
N ASN A 438 7.63 -5.81 -25.30
CA ASN A 438 8.60 -6.68 -24.63
C ASN A 438 8.12 -7.19 -23.25
N ASN A 439 7.10 -6.56 -22.68
CA ASN A 439 6.48 -6.93 -21.40
C ASN A 439 5.13 -7.63 -21.58
N CYS A 440 4.60 -7.70 -22.80
CA CYS A 440 3.33 -8.34 -23.05
C CYS A 440 3.46 -9.87 -22.97
N ALA A 441 2.67 -10.52 -22.10
CA ALA A 441 2.65 -11.98 -22.00
C ALA A 441 2.11 -12.66 -23.27
N CYS A 442 1.25 -11.97 -24.02
CA CYS A 442 0.58 -12.47 -25.21
C CYS A 442 1.43 -12.19 -26.46
N ARG A 443 2.45 -13.00 -26.73
CA ARG A 443 3.04 -13.06 -28.07
C ARG A 443 2.38 -14.20 -28.86
N THR A 444 1.93 -13.90 -30.08
CA THR A 444 1.64 -14.93 -31.08
C THR A 444 2.86 -15.84 -31.22
N ASN A 445 2.66 -17.16 -31.06
CA ASN A 445 3.71 -18.17 -31.29
C ASN A 445 4.43 -17.87 -32.60
N ARG A 446 5.66 -17.34 -32.55
CA ARG A 446 6.53 -17.36 -33.72
C ARG A 446 7.12 -18.75 -33.80
N SER A 447 6.84 -19.46 -34.88
CA SER A 447 7.52 -20.71 -35.21
C SER A 447 9.02 -20.45 -35.30
N VAL A 448 9.80 -20.98 -34.36
CA VAL A 448 11.26 -20.94 -34.44
C VAL A 448 11.69 -22.08 -35.35
N THR A 449 11.91 -21.79 -36.63
CA THR A 449 12.61 -22.70 -37.54
C THR A 449 14.11 -22.53 -37.35
N GLY A 450 14.66 -23.23 -36.35
CA GLY A 450 16.09 -23.36 -36.15
C GLY A 450 16.42 -24.83 -35.95
N LYS A 451 17.38 -25.37 -36.72
CA LYS A 451 17.98 -26.67 -36.39
C LYS A 451 18.73 -26.50 -35.07
N PHE A 452 18.31 -27.22 -34.05
CA PHE A 452 19.13 -27.43 -32.86
C PHE A 452 20.34 -28.25 -33.30
N TYR A 453 21.53 -27.65 -33.20
CA TYR A 453 22.81 -28.34 -33.34
C TYR A 453 23.23 -28.94 -32.01
#